data_AF-A0A8T6H289-F1
#
_entry.id   AF-A0A8T6H289-F1
#
_cell.length_a   1.000
_cell.length_b   1.000
_cell.length_c   1.000
_cell.angle_alpha   90.00
_cell.angle_beta   90.00
_cell.angle_gamma   90.00
#
_symmetry.space_group_name_H-M   'P 1'
#
loop_
_entity.id
_entity.type
_entity.pdbx_description
1 polymer ?
#
loop_
_entity_poly.entity_id
_entity_poly.type
_entity_poly.pdbx_seq_one_letter_code
_entity_poly.pdbx_strand_id
1 'polypeptide(L)'
;MSGCAPTAPENSAAMSEPYLIPSAPARAEIIIKRSRFVTTVSLAQTVDQARQAIAAARAEFPKANHHVYAFRVGFDKTVTEGMSDDGEPRGTAGRPTLAVLRGAEIGDIVLVTARFFGGVKLGAGGLVRAYTEAAQVALSELKTERKVERQLLGIEMPYAFYKTARLLISAHGGVIEDENFDAQVMLFARFAVPDVAPFSAAVADRSAGRVEPVILD
;
A
#
# COMPACT_ATOMS: atom_id res chain seq x y z
N MET A 1 -10.25 13.98 49.22
CA MET A 1 -9.80 14.90 48.14
C MET A 1 -9.29 14.05 47.00
N SER A 2 -10.19 13.71 46.07
CA SER A 2 -9.87 12.91 44.90
C SER A 2 -9.17 13.78 43.86
N GLY A 3 -7.90 13.50 43.59
CA GLY A 3 -7.14 14.11 42.50
C GLY A 3 -7.38 13.32 41.23
N CYS A 4 -8.15 13.92 40.32
CA CYS A 4 -8.34 13.50 38.94
C CYS A 4 -7.00 13.69 38.19
N ALA A 5 -6.46 12.63 37.60
CA ALA A 5 -5.35 12.73 36.66
C ALA A 5 -5.89 13.20 35.30
N PRO A 6 -5.22 14.14 34.60
CA PRO A 6 -5.65 14.54 33.28
C PRO A 6 -5.33 13.43 32.27
N THR A 7 -6.37 12.82 31.72
CA THR A 7 -6.28 11.95 30.55
C THR A 7 -5.91 12.79 29.32
N ALA A 8 -4.75 12.50 28.72
CA ALA A 8 -4.38 13.03 27.40
C ALA A 8 -5.44 12.58 26.36
N PRO A 9 -5.71 13.40 25.33
CA PRO A 9 -6.70 13.04 24.32
C PRO A 9 -6.23 11.82 23.52
N GLU A 10 -7.03 10.76 23.54
CA GLU A 10 -6.94 9.63 22.63
C GLU A 10 -7.27 10.11 21.21
N ASN A 11 -6.26 10.53 20.46
CA ASN A 11 -6.35 10.64 19.01
C ASN A 11 -5.26 9.76 18.39
N SER A 12 -5.40 8.45 18.59
CA SER A 12 -4.62 7.47 17.85
C SER A 12 -5.28 7.29 16.48
N ALA A 13 -4.97 8.19 15.54
CA ALA A 13 -4.99 7.81 14.14
C ALA A 13 -4.09 6.58 14.04
N ALA A 14 -4.69 5.42 13.74
CA ALA A 14 -4.01 4.14 13.81
C ALA A 14 -2.83 4.14 12.84
N MET A 15 -1.63 4.38 13.37
CA MET A 15 -0.39 4.41 12.59
C MET A 15 -0.23 3.06 11.89
N SER A 16 -0.14 3.09 10.57
CA SER A 16 0.03 1.84 9.82
C SER A 16 1.49 1.44 9.77
N GLU A 17 1.83 0.25 10.26
CA GLU A 17 3.19 -0.29 10.15
C GLU A 17 3.60 -0.35 8.66
N PRO A 18 4.87 -0.09 8.30
CA PRO A 18 5.30 -0.16 6.90
C PRO A 18 5.09 -1.55 6.27
N TYR A 19 4.28 -1.62 5.21
CA TYR A 19 3.94 -2.86 4.49
C TYR A 19 4.32 -2.80 3.01
N LEU A 20 4.35 -3.96 2.36
CA LEU A 20 4.63 -4.06 0.93
C LEU A 20 3.39 -3.73 0.10
N ILE A 21 3.57 -2.99 -0.97
CA ILE A 21 2.55 -2.70 -2.00
C ILE A 21 3.12 -2.97 -3.40
N PRO A 22 2.26 -3.21 -4.42
CA PRO A 22 2.71 -3.27 -5.82
C PRO A 22 3.40 -1.96 -6.25
N SER A 23 4.61 -2.02 -6.79
CA SER A 23 5.30 -0.84 -7.35
C SER A 23 5.03 -0.63 -8.84
N ALA A 24 4.59 -1.68 -9.52
CA ALA A 24 4.12 -1.67 -10.90
C ALA A 24 3.11 -2.81 -11.12
N PRO A 25 2.20 -2.72 -12.12
CA PRO A 25 1.36 -3.84 -12.47
C PRO A 25 2.21 -5.00 -13.01
N ALA A 26 1.80 -6.23 -12.71
CA ALA A 26 2.36 -7.45 -13.28
C ALA A 26 1.27 -8.29 -13.92
N ARG A 27 1.66 -9.10 -14.91
CA ARG A 27 0.73 -9.96 -15.63
C ARG A 27 1.38 -11.30 -15.92
N ALA A 28 0.61 -12.36 -15.69
CA ALA A 28 0.97 -13.71 -16.05
C ALA A 28 -0.15 -14.38 -16.85
N GLU A 29 0.22 -15.34 -17.68
CA GLU A 29 -0.72 -16.20 -18.39
C GLU A 29 -0.38 -17.67 -18.12
N ILE A 30 -1.42 -18.45 -17.81
CA ILE A 30 -1.31 -19.91 -17.75
C ILE A 30 -2.38 -20.58 -18.60
N ILE A 31 -2.08 -21.78 -19.10
CA ILE A 31 -3.02 -22.60 -19.88
C ILE A 31 -3.24 -23.93 -19.15
N ILE A 32 -4.48 -24.19 -18.73
CA ILE A 32 -4.87 -25.44 -18.06
C ILE A 32 -6.02 -26.08 -18.81
N LYS A 33 -5.82 -27.30 -19.31
CA LYS A 33 -6.80 -28.04 -20.14
C LYS A 33 -7.42 -27.14 -21.23
N ARG A 34 -6.55 -26.47 -22.00
CA ARG A 34 -6.90 -25.52 -23.09
C ARG A 34 -7.60 -24.24 -22.64
N SER A 35 -7.98 -24.10 -21.37
CA SER A 35 -8.50 -22.84 -20.84
C SER A 35 -7.32 -21.91 -20.55
N ARG A 36 -7.40 -20.67 -21.00
CA ARG A 36 -6.37 -19.64 -20.82
C ARG A 36 -6.78 -18.72 -19.68
N PHE A 37 -5.87 -18.46 -18.75
CA PHE A 37 -6.07 -17.59 -17.60
C PHE A 37 -5.04 -16.46 -17.69
N VAL A 38 -5.52 -15.24 -17.93
CA VAL A 38 -4.68 -14.05 -17.96
C VAL A 38 -4.92 -13.28 -16.67
N THR A 39 -3.94 -13.32 -15.77
CA THR A 39 -4.03 -12.71 -14.46
C THR A 39 -3.25 -11.42 -14.44
N THR A 40 -3.91 -10.31 -14.11
CA THR A 40 -3.27 -9.00 -13.90
C THR A 40 -3.35 -8.66 -12.42
N VAL A 41 -2.23 -8.26 -11.84
CA VAL A 41 -2.13 -7.75 -10.47
C VAL A 41 -1.62 -6.31 -10.50
N SER A 42 -2.19 -5.45 -9.66
CA SER A 42 -1.89 -4.01 -9.68
C SER A 42 -2.13 -3.36 -8.32
N LEU A 43 -1.56 -2.17 -8.14
CA LEU A 43 -1.81 -1.30 -6.98
C LEU A 43 -3.27 -0.84 -6.95
N ALA A 44 -3.90 -0.93 -5.77
CA ALA A 44 -5.19 -0.35 -5.47
C ALA A 44 -5.23 0.09 -4.00
N GLN A 45 -5.03 1.39 -3.76
CA GLN A 45 -5.01 2.01 -2.45
C GLN A 45 -6.42 2.35 -1.93
N THR A 46 -7.43 2.27 -2.80
CA THR A 46 -8.83 2.45 -2.43
C THR A 46 -9.70 1.39 -3.12
N VAL A 47 -10.90 1.16 -2.57
CA VAL A 47 -11.88 0.26 -3.19
C VAL A 47 -12.27 0.76 -4.58
N ASP A 48 -12.32 2.07 -4.80
CA ASP A 48 -12.65 2.64 -6.11
C ASP A 48 -11.51 2.43 -7.12
N GLN A 49 -10.24 2.53 -6.70
CA GLN A 49 -9.11 2.15 -7.57
C GLN A 49 -9.15 0.65 -7.91
N ALA A 50 -9.51 -0.22 -6.97
CA ALA A 50 -9.72 -1.64 -7.25
C ALA A 50 -10.83 -1.86 -8.29
N ARG A 51 -11.96 -1.14 -8.17
CA ARG A 51 -13.06 -1.18 -9.16
C ARG A 51 -12.62 -0.69 -10.53
N GLN A 52 -11.82 0.36 -10.60
CA GLN A 52 -11.27 0.87 -11.86
C GLN A 52 -10.36 -0.16 -12.54
N ALA A 53 -9.48 -0.84 -11.78
CA ALA A 53 -8.64 -1.90 -12.33
C ALA A 53 -9.47 -3.09 -12.85
N ILE A 54 -10.54 -3.48 -12.15
CA ILE A 54 -11.48 -4.51 -12.61
C ILE A 54 -12.17 -4.10 -13.91
N ALA A 55 -12.64 -2.85 -13.99
CA ALA A 55 -13.26 -2.33 -15.20
C ALA A 55 -12.28 -2.27 -16.38
N ALA A 56 -11.03 -1.85 -16.13
CA ALA A 56 -9.97 -1.82 -17.14
C ALA A 56 -9.66 -3.22 -17.68
N ALA A 57 -9.54 -4.23 -16.83
CA ALA A 57 -9.32 -5.62 -17.25
C ALA A 57 -10.49 -6.16 -18.10
N ARG A 58 -11.74 -5.82 -17.74
CA ARG A 58 -12.93 -6.18 -18.55
C ARG A 58 -12.94 -5.51 -19.92
N ALA A 59 -12.53 -4.24 -19.98
CA ALA A 59 -12.43 -3.48 -21.23
C ALA A 59 -11.30 -4.00 -22.13
N GLU A 60 -10.18 -4.43 -21.53
CA GLU A 60 -9.04 -5.00 -22.26
C GLU A 60 -9.33 -6.42 -22.79
N PHE A 61 -10.07 -7.23 -22.02
CA PHE A 61 -10.39 -8.63 -22.36
C PHE A 61 -11.89 -8.89 -22.54
N PRO A 62 -12.60 -8.18 -23.45
CA PRO A 62 -14.06 -8.27 -23.56
C PRO A 62 -14.57 -9.65 -24.03
N LYS A 63 -13.67 -10.50 -24.58
CA LYS A 63 -13.98 -11.86 -25.03
C LYS A 63 -13.74 -12.94 -23.97
N ALA A 64 -13.24 -12.59 -22.78
CA ALA A 64 -13.11 -13.55 -21.70
C ALA A 64 -14.49 -13.95 -21.16
N ASN A 65 -14.64 -15.21 -20.76
CA ASN A 65 -15.88 -15.74 -20.19
C ASN A 65 -16.13 -15.21 -18.77
N HIS A 66 -15.06 -15.04 -18.00
CA HIS A 66 -15.10 -14.61 -16.61
C HIS A 66 -13.92 -13.68 -16.32
N HIS A 67 -14.15 -12.70 -15.44
CA HIS A 67 -13.20 -11.75 -14.86
C HIS A 67 -13.27 -11.87 -13.35
N VAL A 68 -12.74 -12.99 -12.85
CA VAL A 68 -12.66 -13.28 -11.42
C VAL A 68 -11.70 -12.28 -10.79
N TYR A 69 -12.05 -11.75 -9.63
CA TYR A 69 -11.17 -10.81 -8.94
C TYR A 69 -11.12 -11.06 -7.45
N ALA A 70 -10.04 -10.58 -6.84
CA ALA A 70 -9.94 -10.32 -5.42
C ALA A 70 -9.09 -9.07 -5.18
N PHE A 71 -9.36 -8.35 -4.10
CA PHE A 71 -8.55 -7.22 -3.67
C PHE A 71 -8.42 -7.19 -2.15
N ARG A 72 -7.34 -6.55 -1.68
CA ARG A 72 -7.06 -6.21 -0.28
C ARG A 72 -6.55 -4.77 -0.26
N VAL A 73 -7.38 -3.84 0.18
CA VAL A 73 -7.04 -2.41 0.33
C VAL A 73 -6.70 -2.15 1.79
N GLY A 74 -5.56 -1.51 2.06
CA GLY A 74 -4.99 -1.40 3.41
C GLY A 74 -4.21 -2.64 3.84
N PHE A 75 -3.81 -2.66 5.11
CA PHE A 75 -2.98 -3.71 5.69
C PHE A 75 -3.33 -3.94 7.18
N ASP A 76 -3.04 -5.15 7.66
CA ASP A 76 -3.35 -5.61 9.03
C ASP A 76 -4.78 -5.23 9.46
N LYS A 77 -4.94 -4.41 10.51
CA LYS A 77 -6.24 -4.02 11.08
C LYS A 77 -7.08 -3.10 10.20
N THR A 78 -6.50 -2.51 9.16
CA THR A 78 -7.18 -1.55 8.27
C THR A 78 -7.70 -2.21 6.99
N VAL A 79 -7.52 -3.53 6.83
CA VAL A 79 -7.77 -4.20 5.55
C VAL A 79 -9.25 -4.24 5.20
N THR A 80 -9.58 -3.78 4.00
CA THR A 80 -10.87 -3.97 3.34
C THR A 80 -10.69 -4.91 2.17
N GLU A 81 -11.45 -6.02 2.16
CA GLU A 81 -11.31 -7.06 1.15
C GLU A 81 -12.58 -7.21 0.32
N GLY A 82 -12.43 -7.63 -0.93
CA GLY A 82 -13.54 -7.98 -1.81
C GLY A 82 -13.12 -9.01 -2.84
N MET A 83 -14.07 -9.83 -3.26
CA MET A 83 -13.83 -10.88 -4.26
C MET A 83 -15.10 -11.19 -5.05
N SER A 84 -14.94 -11.76 -6.25
CA SER A 84 -16.06 -12.27 -7.05
C SER A 84 -15.63 -13.49 -7.86
N ASP A 85 -16.52 -14.46 -7.96
CA ASP A 85 -16.39 -15.62 -8.86
C ASP A 85 -16.80 -15.28 -10.31
N ASP A 86 -17.37 -14.10 -10.58
CA ASP A 86 -17.81 -13.62 -11.90
C ASP A 86 -18.53 -14.67 -12.79
N GLY A 87 -19.46 -15.42 -12.21
CA GLY A 87 -20.22 -16.45 -12.93
C GLY A 87 -19.57 -17.84 -12.97
N GLU A 88 -18.36 -18.00 -12.44
CA GLU A 88 -17.83 -19.32 -12.07
C GLU A 88 -18.68 -19.96 -10.95
N PRO A 89 -18.62 -21.29 -10.78
CA PRO A 89 -19.26 -21.95 -9.65
C PRO A 89 -18.83 -21.32 -8.31
N ARG A 90 -19.82 -21.07 -7.45
CA ARG A 90 -19.64 -20.35 -6.18
C ARG A 90 -18.49 -20.91 -5.35
N GLY A 91 -17.57 -20.02 -4.95
CA GLY A 91 -16.42 -20.31 -4.09
C GLY A 91 -15.28 -21.05 -4.77
N THR A 92 -15.32 -21.26 -6.09
CA THR A 92 -14.28 -21.99 -6.82
C THR A 92 -13.21 -21.10 -7.45
N ALA A 93 -13.37 -19.76 -7.43
CA ALA A 93 -12.46 -18.85 -8.11
C ALA A 93 -12.04 -17.65 -7.25
N GLY A 94 -12.98 -16.79 -6.85
CA GLY A 94 -12.71 -15.59 -6.06
C GLY A 94 -12.16 -15.90 -4.68
N ARG A 95 -12.72 -16.92 -3.99
CA ARG A 95 -12.24 -17.34 -2.66
C ARG A 95 -10.82 -17.91 -2.68
N PRO A 96 -10.44 -18.83 -3.58
CA PRO A 96 -9.05 -19.25 -3.75
C PRO A 96 -8.10 -18.09 -4.08
N THR A 97 -8.52 -17.15 -4.94
CA THR A 97 -7.73 -15.98 -5.31
C THR A 97 -7.46 -15.07 -4.09
N LEU A 98 -8.50 -14.76 -3.30
CA LEU A 98 -8.35 -13.97 -2.09
C LEU A 98 -7.47 -14.67 -1.04
N ALA A 99 -7.55 -15.99 -0.92
CA ALA A 99 -6.70 -16.75 -0.01
C ALA A 99 -5.21 -16.61 -0.36
N VAL A 100 -4.87 -16.59 -1.66
CA VAL A 100 -3.51 -16.32 -2.13
C VAL A 100 -3.07 -14.89 -1.75
N LEU A 101 -3.90 -13.88 -1.98
CA LEU A 101 -3.57 -12.49 -1.61
C LEU A 101 -3.39 -12.31 -0.09
N ARG A 102 -4.14 -13.04 0.73
CA ARG A 102 -3.98 -13.01 2.20
C ARG A 102 -2.64 -13.58 2.65
N GLY A 103 -2.16 -14.64 1.99
CA GLY A 103 -0.87 -15.25 2.28
C GLY A 103 0.34 -14.50 1.72
N ALA A 104 0.14 -13.50 0.87
CA ALA A 104 1.22 -12.78 0.19
C ALA A 104 1.87 -11.67 1.05
N GLU A 105 1.27 -11.29 2.18
CA GLU A 105 1.73 -10.18 3.03
C GLU A 105 1.93 -8.84 2.27
N ILE A 106 1.14 -8.63 1.21
CA ILE A 106 1.11 -7.40 0.41
C ILE A 106 -0.26 -6.74 0.59
N GLY A 107 -0.26 -5.43 0.84
CA GLY A 107 -1.44 -4.57 0.94
C GLY A 107 -1.69 -3.76 -0.34
N ASP A 108 -2.78 -3.00 -0.35
CA ASP A 108 -3.20 -2.15 -1.47
C ASP A 108 -3.12 -2.83 -2.83
N ILE A 109 -3.72 -4.01 -2.94
CA ILE A 109 -3.53 -4.89 -4.08
C ILE A 109 -4.88 -5.34 -4.65
N VAL A 110 -4.99 -5.34 -5.97
CA VAL A 110 -6.10 -5.94 -6.71
C VAL A 110 -5.53 -6.91 -7.74
N LEU A 111 -6.19 -8.05 -7.88
CA LEU A 111 -5.86 -9.08 -8.85
C LEU A 111 -7.12 -9.47 -9.61
N VAL A 112 -7.02 -9.49 -10.94
CA VAL A 112 -8.12 -9.83 -11.86
C VAL A 112 -7.64 -10.88 -12.84
N THR A 113 -8.35 -12.00 -12.90
CA THR A 113 -8.08 -13.11 -13.80
C THR A 113 -9.16 -13.18 -14.88
N ALA A 114 -8.78 -12.83 -16.11
CA ALA A 114 -9.60 -13.02 -17.30
C ALA A 114 -9.44 -14.45 -17.81
N ARG A 115 -10.52 -15.24 -17.74
CA ARG A 115 -10.53 -16.64 -18.18
C ARG A 115 -11.19 -16.79 -19.55
N PHE A 116 -10.51 -17.47 -20.47
CA PHE A 116 -11.03 -17.90 -21.76
C PHE A 116 -11.23 -19.42 -21.72
N PHE A 117 -12.47 -19.87 -21.89
CA PHE A 117 -12.84 -21.28 -21.80
C PHE A 117 -12.29 -22.07 -23.00
N GLY A 118 -11.59 -23.16 -22.70
CA GLY A 118 -10.90 -23.98 -23.70
C GLY A 118 -11.68 -25.15 -24.30
N GLY A 119 -12.98 -25.26 -24.00
CA GLY A 119 -13.82 -26.39 -24.43
C GLY A 119 -13.82 -27.59 -23.47
N VAL A 120 -12.93 -27.64 -22.47
CA VAL A 120 -12.84 -28.73 -21.49
C VAL A 120 -13.17 -28.22 -20.09
N LYS A 121 -14.18 -28.83 -19.45
CA LYS A 121 -14.55 -28.49 -18.07
C LYS A 121 -13.46 -28.93 -17.09
N LEU A 122 -13.11 -28.06 -16.15
CA LEU A 122 -12.11 -28.33 -15.11
C LEU A 122 -12.69 -29.04 -13.88
N GLY A 123 -14.00 -28.92 -13.65
CA GLY A 123 -14.65 -29.31 -12.39
C GLY A 123 -14.28 -28.37 -11.23
N ALA A 124 -15.01 -28.44 -10.11
CA ALA A 124 -14.83 -27.49 -9.00
C ALA A 124 -13.40 -27.48 -8.45
N GLY A 125 -12.82 -28.65 -8.13
CA GLY A 125 -11.44 -28.75 -7.64
C GLY A 125 -10.38 -28.41 -8.69
N GLY A 126 -10.71 -28.49 -9.99
CA GLY A 126 -9.83 -28.03 -11.05
C GLY A 126 -9.82 -26.50 -11.17
N LEU A 127 -10.97 -25.85 -10.98
CA LEU A 127 -11.08 -24.38 -10.95
C LEU A 127 -10.35 -23.80 -9.76
N VAL A 128 -10.54 -24.37 -8.57
CA VAL A 128 -9.84 -23.93 -7.35
C VAL A 128 -8.33 -23.93 -7.58
N ARG A 129 -7.78 -25.04 -8.08
CA ARG A 129 -6.34 -25.15 -8.38
C ARG A 129 -5.90 -24.16 -9.46
N ALA A 130 -6.67 -24.03 -10.54
CA ALA A 130 -6.33 -23.13 -11.64
C ALA A 130 -6.28 -21.65 -11.21
N TYR A 131 -7.25 -21.18 -10.44
CA TYR A 131 -7.25 -19.79 -9.96
C TYR A 131 -6.19 -19.54 -8.88
N THR A 132 -5.92 -20.51 -8.01
CA THR A 132 -4.79 -20.44 -7.07
C THR A 132 -3.46 -20.33 -7.82
N GLU A 133 -3.20 -21.22 -8.78
CA GLU A 133 -1.97 -21.23 -9.56
C GLU A 133 -1.81 -19.93 -10.37
N ALA A 134 -2.88 -19.48 -11.05
CA ALA A 134 -2.85 -18.26 -11.85
C ALA A 134 -2.56 -17.01 -11.00
N ALA A 135 -3.07 -16.97 -9.76
CA ALA A 135 -2.78 -15.89 -8.83
C ALA A 135 -1.34 -15.94 -8.31
N GLN A 136 -0.85 -17.12 -7.95
CA GLN A 136 0.52 -17.31 -7.46
C GLN A 136 1.57 -16.94 -8.51
N VAL A 137 1.38 -17.36 -9.78
CA VAL A 137 2.29 -17.01 -10.88
C VAL A 137 2.26 -15.50 -11.15
N ALA A 138 1.11 -14.84 -11.11
CA ALA A 138 1.08 -13.38 -11.28
C ALA A 138 1.79 -12.64 -10.13
N LEU A 139 1.70 -13.15 -8.90
CA LEU A 139 2.42 -12.59 -7.75
C LEU A 139 3.92 -12.84 -7.80
N SER A 140 4.39 -13.96 -8.36
CA SER A 140 5.84 -14.20 -8.49
C SER A 140 6.52 -13.22 -9.43
N GLU A 141 5.78 -12.67 -10.40
CA GLU A 141 6.25 -11.63 -11.32
C GLU A 141 6.07 -10.20 -10.76
N LEU A 142 5.40 -10.05 -9.61
CA LEU A 142 5.07 -8.75 -9.06
C LEU A 142 6.27 -8.12 -8.34
N LYS A 143 6.66 -6.93 -8.79
CA LYS A 143 7.58 -6.06 -8.06
C LYS A 143 6.83 -5.31 -6.97
N THR A 144 7.43 -5.24 -5.78
CA THR A 144 6.87 -4.53 -4.64
C THR A 144 7.80 -3.44 -4.15
N GLU A 145 7.23 -2.49 -3.43
CA GLU A 145 7.94 -1.49 -2.66
C GLU A 145 7.30 -1.33 -1.29
N ARG A 146 8.01 -0.67 -0.37
CA ARG A 146 7.51 -0.45 0.98
C ARG A 146 6.68 0.83 1.02
N LYS A 147 5.40 0.71 1.36
CA LYS A 147 4.56 1.86 1.70
C LYS A 147 4.90 2.30 3.13
N VAL A 148 5.24 3.57 3.26
CA VAL A 148 5.58 4.19 4.53
C VAL A 148 4.75 5.45 4.69
N GLU A 149 4.07 5.56 5.83
CA GLU A 149 3.36 6.77 6.20
C GLU A 149 4.38 7.89 6.48
N ARG A 150 4.11 9.09 5.96
CA ARG A 150 4.99 10.25 6.14
C ARG A 150 4.27 11.35 6.89
N GLN A 151 4.97 12.01 7.81
CA GLN A 151 4.52 13.20 8.51
C GLN A 151 5.27 14.43 8.01
N LEU A 152 4.56 15.55 7.90
CA LEU A 152 5.14 16.84 7.57
C LEU A 152 5.60 17.52 8.86
N LEU A 153 6.84 17.96 8.90
CA LEU A 153 7.41 18.70 10.02
C LEU A 153 7.73 20.13 9.57
N GLY A 154 7.30 21.10 10.37
CA GLY A 154 7.75 22.49 10.32
C GLY A 154 8.92 22.70 11.28
N ILE A 155 9.97 23.35 10.82
CA ILE A 155 11.20 23.56 11.60
C ILE A 155 11.58 25.02 11.50
N GLU A 156 11.31 25.78 12.57
CA GLU A 156 11.76 27.17 12.71
C GLU A 156 13.17 27.21 13.29
N MET A 157 14.08 27.96 12.66
CA MET A 157 15.47 28.01 13.12
C MET A 157 16.20 29.31 12.74
N PRO A 158 17.26 29.66 13.49
CA PRO A 158 18.20 30.69 13.06
C PRO A 158 18.97 30.27 11.80
N TYR A 159 19.33 31.26 10.98
CA TYR A 159 20.17 31.07 9.78
C TYR A 159 21.46 30.29 10.04
N ALA A 160 22.07 30.46 11.22
CA ALA A 160 23.28 29.74 11.59
C ALA A 160 23.08 28.21 11.68
N PHE A 161 21.86 27.75 11.95
CA PHE A 161 21.53 26.33 12.05
C PHE A 161 21.03 25.72 10.73
N TYR A 162 20.60 26.55 9.78
CA TYR A 162 20.01 26.13 8.50
C TYR A 162 20.80 25.03 7.77
N LYS A 163 22.10 25.21 7.59
CA LYS A 163 22.95 24.22 6.90
C LYS A 163 23.00 22.88 7.66
N THR A 164 23.06 22.94 9.00
CA THR A 164 23.03 21.76 9.86
C THR A 164 21.69 21.05 9.77
N ALA A 165 20.58 21.79 9.81
CA ALA A 165 19.24 21.24 9.67
C ALA A 165 19.07 20.49 8.35
N ARG A 166 19.51 21.06 7.21
CA ARG A 166 19.45 20.38 5.91
C ARG A 166 20.24 19.07 5.88
N LEU A 167 21.42 19.04 6.51
CA LEU A 167 22.21 17.82 6.64
C LEU A 167 21.50 16.77 7.50
N LEU A 168 20.89 17.19 8.62
CA LEU A 168 20.13 16.29 9.49
C LEU A 168 18.89 15.74 8.79
N ILE A 169 18.15 16.59 8.06
CA ILE A 169 16.97 16.18 7.27
C ILE A 169 17.37 15.09 6.29
N SER A 170 18.41 15.32 5.48
CA SER A 170 18.88 14.32 4.52
C SER A 170 19.42 13.05 5.19
N ALA A 171 20.13 13.17 6.31
CA ALA A 171 20.70 12.02 7.02
C ALA A 171 19.64 11.11 7.66
N HIS A 172 18.44 11.65 7.94
CA HIS A 172 17.31 10.91 8.50
C HIS A 172 16.22 10.64 7.46
N GLY A 173 16.56 10.67 6.16
CA GLY A 173 15.63 10.29 5.09
C GLY A 173 14.50 11.29 4.82
N GLY A 174 14.59 12.50 5.39
CA GLY A 174 13.61 13.56 5.17
C GLY A 174 13.72 14.16 3.77
N VAL A 175 12.57 14.52 3.21
CA VAL A 175 12.44 15.22 1.93
C VAL A 175 11.93 16.62 2.20
N ILE A 176 12.72 17.64 1.86
CA ILE A 176 12.34 19.04 1.98
C ILE A 176 11.27 19.35 0.92
N GLU A 177 10.14 19.89 1.37
CA GLU A 177 9.02 20.31 0.51
C GLU A 177 9.04 21.81 0.24
N ASP A 178 9.38 22.62 1.26
CA ASP A 178 9.40 24.07 1.14
C ASP A 178 10.40 24.72 2.13
N GLU A 179 10.88 25.91 1.77
CA GLU A 179 11.84 26.69 2.55
C GLU A 179 11.51 28.19 2.49
N ASN A 180 11.28 28.81 3.65
CA ASN A 180 10.99 30.24 3.75
C ASN A 180 12.07 30.98 4.55
N PHE A 181 12.53 32.11 4.02
CA PHE A 181 13.61 32.92 4.58
C PHE A 181 13.06 34.30 4.96
N ASP A 182 12.83 34.50 6.26
CA ASP A 182 12.39 35.79 6.82
C ASP A 182 13.31 36.14 8.01
N ALA A 183 12.80 36.72 9.10
CA ALA A 183 13.54 36.96 10.33
C ALA A 183 14.18 35.68 10.90
N GLN A 184 13.52 34.53 10.72
CA GLN A 184 14.04 33.19 10.94
C GLN A 184 13.87 32.36 9.66
N VAL A 185 14.56 31.22 9.58
CA VAL A 185 14.38 30.25 8.50
C VAL A 185 13.32 29.23 8.92
N MET A 186 12.35 29.00 8.05
CA MET A 186 11.34 27.94 8.20
C MET A 186 11.57 26.86 7.16
N LEU A 187 11.69 25.61 7.60
CA LEU A 187 11.76 24.44 6.72
C LEU A 187 10.54 23.56 6.91
N PHE A 188 10.00 23.08 5.79
CA PHE A 188 8.94 22.08 5.76
C PHE A 188 9.52 20.81 5.13
N ALA A 189 9.56 19.72 5.89
CA ALA A 189 10.11 18.47 5.40
C ALA A 189 9.25 17.27 5.82
N ARG A 190 9.07 16.32 4.89
CA ARG A 190 8.38 15.06 5.17
C ARG A 190 9.35 13.98 5.58
N PHE A 191 9.01 13.27 6.65
CA PHE A 191 9.75 12.13 7.15
C PHE A 191 8.84 10.91 7.21
N ALA A 192 9.41 9.72 7.01
CA ALA A 192 8.72 8.51 7.43
C ALA A 192 8.45 8.58 8.93
N VAL A 193 7.27 8.16 9.37
CA VAL A 193 6.86 8.21 10.80
C VAL A 193 7.93 7.63 11.74
N PRO A 194 8.58 6.48 11.45
CA PRO A 194 9.64 5.94 12.31
C PRO A 194 10.87 6.84 12.44
N ASP A 195 11.13 7.72 11.47
CA ASP A 195 12.31 8.59 11.42
C ASP A 195 12.08 9.94 12.12
N VAL A 196 10.83 10.30 12.43
CA VAL A 196 10.46 11.56 13.08
C VAL A 196 11.12 11.72 14.45
N ALA A 197 10.98 10.73 15.34
CA ALA A 197 11.54 10.83 16.68
C ALA A 197 13.09 10.85 16.71
N PRO A 198 13.80 9.97 15.96
CA PRO A 198 15.26 10.08 15.80
C PRO A 198 15.71 11.43 15.24
N PHE A 199 15.02 11.95 14.21
CA PHE A 199 15.32 13.26 13.64
C PHE A 199 15.16 14.39 14.65
N SER A 200 14.02 14.46 15.36
CA SER A 200 13.77 15.48 16.36
C SER A 200 14.80 15.45 17.50
N ALA A 201 15.21 14.26 17.94
CA ALA A 201 16.28 14.11 18.93
C ALA A 201 17.63 14.65 18.41
N ALA A 202 17.99 14.37 17.15
CA ALA A 202 19.22 14.87 16.56
C ALA A 202 19.23 16.41 16.39
N VAL A 203 18.07 17.00 16.05
CA VAL A 203 17.91 18.46 15.98
C VAL A 203 18.05 19.09 17.36
N ALA A 204 17.43 18.52 18.39
CA ALA A 204 17.56 19.00 19.77
C ALA A 204 19.02 18.96 20.25
N ASP A 205 19.73 17.85 20.04
CA ASP A 205 21.14 17.70 20.40
C ASP A 205 22.02 18.76 19.72
N ARG A 206 21.90 18.91 18.40
CA ARG A 206 22.75 19.83 17.62
C ARG A 206 22.41 21.30 17.83
N SER A 207 21.21 21.62 18.27
CA SER A 207 20.79 22.99 18.55
C SER A 207 20.96 23.39 20.02
N ALA A 208 21.34 22.45 20.90
CA ALA A 208 21.27 22.58 22.35
C ALA A 208 19.84 22.93 22.83
N GLY A 209 18.83 22.28 22.24
CA GLY A 209 17.42 22.43 22.57
C GLY A 209 16.76 23.73 22.08
N ARG A 210 17.42 24.52 21.23
CA ARG A 210 16.90 25.79 20.73
C ARG A 210 16.04 25.68 19.48
N VAL A 211 16.08 24.54 18.81
CA VAL A 211 15.26 24.24 17.63
C VAL A 211 14.46 22.98 17.94
N GLU A 212 13.15 23.06 17.74
CA GLU A 212 12.21 21.96 17.96
C GLU A 212 11.36 21.79 16.70
N PRO A 213 11.47 20.65 16.00
CA PRO A 213 10.56 20.34 14.90
C PRO A 213 9.13 20.14 15.40
N VAL A 214 8.17 20.70 14.69
CA VAL A 214 6.73 20.59 14.99
C VAL A 214 6.05 19.77 13.92
N ILE A 215 5.29 18.74 14.29
CA ILE A 215 4.46 17.97 13.35
C ILE A 215 3.30 18.86 12.91
N LEU A 216 3.07 18.93 11.60
CA LEU A 216 1.98 19.68 10.98
C LEU A 216 0.93 18.69 10.45
N ASP A 217 -0.34 18.98 10.74
CA ASP A 217 -1.51 18.20 10.28
C ASP A 217 -1.88 18.49 8.81
#